data_AF-A0A376ZQ21-F1
#
_entry.id   AF-A0A376ZQ21-F1
#
_cell.length_a   1.000
_cell.length_b   1.000
_cell.length_c   1.000
_cell.angle_alpha   90.00
_cell.angle_beta   90.00
_cell.angle_gamma   90.00
#
_symmetry.space_group_name_H-M   'P 1'
#
loop_
_entity.id
_entity.type
_entity.pdbx_description
1 polymer ?
#
loop_
_entity_poly.entity_id
_entity_poly.type
_entity_poly.pdbx_seq_one_letter_code
_entity_poly.pdbx_strand_id
1 'polypeptide(L)'
;MVAHLGIVYTRLGDDVLEAEMPVDTRTHQPFGLLHGGASAALAETLGSMAGFMMTRDGQCVVGTELNATHHRPVSEGKVRGVCQPLHLGRQKSELGNRRFR
;
A
#
# COMPACT_ATOMS: atom_id res chain seq x y z
N MET A 1 3.67 10.07 -6.95
CA MET A 1 3.67 9.74 -5.51
C MET A 1 4.68 8.66 -5.12
N VAL A 2 4.68 7.47 -5.74
CA VAL A 2 5.52 6.31 -5.35
C VAL A 2 6.98 6.67 -5.07
N ALA A 3 7.70 7.20 -6.07
CA ALA A 3 9.09 7.60 -5.91
C ALA A 3 9.29 8.76 -4.90
N HIS A 4 8.33 9.68 -4.82
CA HIS A 4 8.40 10.83 -3.92
C HIS A 4 8.37 10.40 -2.44
N LEU A 5 7.59 9.37 -2.11
CA LEU A 5 7.52 8.78 -0.77
C LEU A 5 8.61 7.72 -0.52
N GLY A 6 9.45 7.40 -1.51
CA GLY A 6 10.47 6.37 -1.39
C GLY A 6 9.90 4.95 -1.31
N ILE A 7 8.72 4.71 -1.87
CA ILE A 7 8.11 3.38 -1.90
C ILE A 7 8.86 2.48 -2.88
N VAL A 8 9.25 1.29 -2.44
CA VAL A 8 9.98 0.30 -3.25
C VAL A 8 9.29 -1.06 -3.10
N TYR A 9 8.88 -1.66 -4.22
CA TYR A 9 8.39 -3.05 -4.23
C TYR A 9 9.53 -4.00 -3.89
N THR A 10 9.31 -4.91 -2.94
CA THR A 10 10.33 -5.82 -2.42
C THR A 10 10.05 -7.28 -2.73
N ARG A 11 8.78 -7.64 -3.00
CA ARG A 11 8.40 -9.00 -3.35
C ARG A 11 7.16 -9.01 -4.24
N LEU A 12 7.24 -9.79 -5.31
CA LEU A 12 6.10 -10.20 -6.13
C LEU A 12 6.00 -11.73 -6.03
N GLY A 13 4.88 -12.23 -5.53
CA GLY A 13 4.55 -13.65 -5.52
C GLY A 13 3.17 -13.89 -6.13
N ASP A 14 2.76 -15.15 -6.19
CA ASP A 14 1.51 -15.55 -6.86
C ASP A 14 0.25 -14.94 -6.21
N ASP A 15 0.25 -14.75 -4.89
CA ASP A 15 -0.88 -14.24 -4.10
C ASP A 15 -0.51 -13.08 -3.17
N VAL A 16 0.68 -12.50 -3.35
CA VAL A 16 1.22 -11.48 -2.45
C VAL A 16 2.08 -10.46 -3.17
N LEU A 17 1.87 -9.19 -2.82
CA LEU A 17 2.70 -8.08 -3.25
C LEU A 17 3.19 -7.33 -2.01
N GLU A 18 4.51 -7.13 -1.90
CA GLU A 18 5.12 -6.41 -0.78
C GLU A 18 5.89 -5.18 -1.26
N ALA A 19 5.87 -4.13 -0.44
CA ALA A 19 6.68 -2.93 -0.65
C ALA A 19 7.10 -2.32 0.69
N GLU A 20 8.22 -1.60 0.68
CA GLU A 20 8.71 -0.83 1.81
C GLU A 20 8.61 0.68 1.55
N MET A 21 8.43 1.46 2.61
CA MET A 21 8.46 2.91 2.58
C MET A 21 9.26 3.43 3.78
N PRO A 22 10.22 4.35 3.60
CA PRO A 22 10.96 4.94 4.71
C PRO A 22 10.06 5.79 5.62
N VAL A 23 10.40 5.85 6.90
CA VAL A 23 9.78 6.73 7.89
C VAL A 23 10.76 7.87 8.19
N ASP A 24 10.67 8.91 7.38
CA ASP A 24 11.49 10.13 7.46
C ASP A 24 10.67 11.40 7.20
N THR A 25 11.34 12.54 7.04
CA THR A 25 10.76 13.87 6.85
C THR A 25 9.70 13.95 5.74
N ARG A 26 9.73 13.06 4.75
CA ARG A 26 8.74 13.01 3.64
C ARG A 26 7.42 12.36 4.05
N THR A 27 7.47 11.55 5.10
CA THR A 27 6.38 10.67 5.55
C THR A 27 5.97 10.93 7.00
N HIS A 28 6.66 11.84 7.70
CA HIS A 28 6.30 12.26 9.04
C HIS A 28 5.09 13.17 9.05
N GLN A 29 4.29 13.05 10.09
CA GLN A 29 3.41 14.11 10.54
C GLN A 29 4.19 15.10 11.44
N PRO A 30 3.64 16.30 11.73
CA PRO A 30 4.35 17.35 12.50
C PRO A 30 4.91 16.92 13.86
N PHE A 31 4.42 15.82 14.43
CA PHE A 31 4.89 15.27 15.71
C PHE A 31 6.00 14.22 15.57
N GLY A 32 6.62 14.08 14.39
CA GLY A 32 7.74 13.15 14.17
C GLY A 32 7.35 11.66 14.10
N LEU A 33 6.06 11.37 13.90
CA LEU A 33 5.54 10.01 13.70
C LEU A 33 5.16 9.81 12.24
N LEU A 34 5.06 8.56 11.80
CA LEU A 34 4.52 8.22 10.49
C LEU A 34 3.13 8.82 10.30
N HIS A 35 2.96 9.59 9.22
CA HIS A 35 1.72 10.22 8.84
C HIS A 35 0.72 9.15 8.38
N GLY A 36 -0.50 9.17 8.91
CA GLY A 36 -1.50 8.15 8.56
C GLY A 36 -1.83 8.10 7.06
N GLY A 37 -1.82 9.27 6.40
CA GLY A 37 -1.93 9.40 4.95
C GLY A 37 -0.75 8.80 4.16
N ALA A 38 0.47 8.75 4.71
CA ALA A 38 1.58 8.07 4.05
C ALA A 38 1.39 6.54 4.10
N SER A 39 0.90 6.00 5.22
CA SER A 39 0.49 4.59 5.30
C SER A 39 -0.66 4.27 4.32
N ALA A 40 -1.65 5.15 4.22
CA ALA A 40 -2.75 5.01 3.26
C ALA A 40 -2.23 5.05 1.80
N ALA A 41 -1.29 5.94 1.48
CA ALA A 41 -0.66 5.98 0.16
C ALA A 41 0.10 4.69 -0.18
N LEU A 42 0.81 4.09 0.77
CA LEU A 42 1.45 2.79 0.59
C LEU A 42 0.42 1.67 0.36
N ALA A 43 -0.65 1.64 1.15
CA ALA A 43 -1.75 0.69 0.97
C ALA A 43 -2.38 0.79 -0.43
N GLU A 44 -2.72 2.01 -0.86
CA GLU A 44 -3.34 2.28 -2.16
C GLU A 44 -2.40 1.94 -3.31
N THR A 45 -1.10 2.22 -3.16
CA THR A 45 -0.08 1.88 -4.16
C THR A 45 0.02 0.37 -4.39
N LEU A 46 -0.01 -0.41 -3.31
CA LEU A 46 -0.01 -1.86 -3.39
C LEU A 46 -1.34 -2.39 -3.95
N GLY A 47 -2.47 -1.88 -3.47
CA GLY A 47 -3.81 -2.30 -3.91
C GLY A 47 -4.04 -2.03 -5.40
N SER A 48 -3.75 -0.81 -5.85
CA SER A 48 -3.87 -0.45 -7.27
C SER A 48 -2.98 -1.31 -8.17
N MET A 49 -1.73 -1.58 -7.76
CA MET A 49 -0.83 -2.43 -8.53
C MET A 49 -1.28 -3.89 -8.57
N ALA A 50 -1.71 -4.45 -7.43
CA ALA A 50 -2.24 -5.80 -7.37
C ALA A 50 -3.53 -5.94 -8.21
N GLY A 51 -4.41 -4.95 -8.17
CA GLY A 51 -5.60 -4.90 -9.03
C GLY A 51 -5.23 -4.83 -10.52
N PHE A 52 -4.23 -4.03 -10.87
CA PHE A 52 -3.77 -3.89 -12.25
C PHE A 52 -3.15 -5.18 -12.80
N MET A 53 -2.35 -5.90 -11.99
CA MET A 53 -1.76 -7.19 -12.42
C MET A 53 -2.81 -8.27 -12.72
N MET A 54 -4.06 -8.08 -12.31
CA MET A 54 -5.18 -8.98 -12.58
C MET A 54 -5.99 -8.57 -13.82
N THR A 55 -5.70 -7.43 -14.44
CA THR A 55 -6.42 -6.96 -15.62
C THR A 55 -5.88 -7.59 -16.90
N ARG A 56 -6.70 -7.56 -17.96
CA ARG A 56 -6.32 -7.93 -19.31
C ARG A 56 -5.95 -6.70 -20.13
N ASP A 57 -5.32 -6.91 -21.29
CA ASP A 57 -5.03 -5.82 -22.23
C ASP A 57 -6.30 -5.00 -22.52
N GLY A 58 -6.16 -3.68 -22.43
CA GLY A 58 -7.26 -2.72 -22.61
C GLY A 58 -8.16 -2.50 -21.39
N GLN A 59 -7.91 -3.16 -20.26
CA GLN A 59 -8.60 -2.92 -18.99
C GLN A 59 -7.75 -2.05 -18.05
N CYS A 60 -8.43 -1.18 -17.30
CA CYS A 60 -7.84 -0.37 -16.24
C CYS A 60 -8.55 -0.64 -14.91
N VAL A 61 -7.84 -0.42 -13.81
CA VAL A 61 -8.39 -0.45 -12.45
C VAL A 61 -8.31 0.93 -11.83
N VAL A 62 -9.27 1.27 -10.99
CA VAL A 62 -9.24 2.48 -10.16
C VAL A 62 -9.64 2.12 -8.74
N GLY A 63 -8.96 2.72 -7.75
CA GLY A 63 -9.36 2.63 -6.35
C GLY A 63 -10.72 3.29 -6.16
N THR A 64 -11.66 2.57 -5.53
CA THR A 64 -13.00 3.12 -5.23
C THR A 64 -13.09 3.56 -3.77
N GLU A 65 -12.60 2.73 -2.86
CA GLU A 65 -12.65 2.95 -1.42
C GLU A 65 -11.37 2.43 -0.77
N LEU A 66 -10.89 3.15 0.25
CA LEU A 66 -9.75 2.76 1.07
C LEU A 66 -10.08 3.00 2.54
N ASN A 67 -9.95 1.97 3.36
CA ASN A 67 -10.03 2.06 4.82
C ASN A 67 -8.69 1.66 5.45
N ALA A 68 -8.21 2.44 6.41
CA ALA A 68 -6.98 2.17 7.14
C ALA A 68 -7.15 2.45 8.63
N THR A 69 -6.66 1.54 9.47
CA THR A 69 -6.61 1.72 10.93
C THR A 69 -5.16 1.75 11.40
N HIS A 70 -4.79 2.79 12.16
CA HIS A 70 -3.43 2.98 12.67
C HIS A 70 -3.29 2.44 14.09
N HIS A 71 -2.81 1.20 14.20
CA HIS A 71 -2.72 0.51 15.50
C HIS A 71 -1.48 0.87 16.34
N ARG A 72 -0.37 1.27 15.70
CA ARG A 72 0.91 1.51 16.38
C ARG A 72 1.65 2.70 15.75
N PRO A 73 2.20 3.62 16.56
CA PRO A 73 3.05 4.69 16.04
C PRO A 73 4.43 4.16 15.63
N VAL A 74 5.00 4.75 14.58
CA VAL A 74 6.35 4.48 14.09
C VAL A 74 7.04 5.83 13.89
N SER A 75 8.27 6.00 14.40
CA SER A 75 9.00 7.29 14.33
C SER A 75 10.18 7.27 13.37
N GLU A 76 10.74 6.10 13.05
CA GLU A 76 11.94 5.97 12.21
C GLU A 76 12.00 4.61 11.50
N GLY A 77 13.00 4.44 10.63
CA GLY A 77 13.26 3.21 9.92
C GLY A 77 12.44 3.10 8.63
N LYS A 78 11.83 1.95 8.39
CA LYS A 78 10.95 1.70 7.24
C LYS A 78 9.72 0.95 7.71
N VAL A 79 8.61 1.16 7.00
CA VAL A 79 7.43 0.32 7.11
C VAL A 79 7.30 -0.60 5.91
N ARG A 80 6.90 -1.86 6.16
CA ARG A 80 6.57 -2.85 5.12
C ARG A 80 5.07 -3.02 4.95
N GLY A 81 4.55 -2.75 3.76
CA GLY A 81 3.19 -3.11 3.37
C GLY A 81 3.15 -4.49 2.69
N VAL A 82 2.14 -5.29 3.03
CA VAL A 82 1.90 -6.63 2.45
C VAL A 82 0.46 -6.68 1.96
N CYS A 83 0.26 -6.73 0.65
CA CYS A 83 -1.04 -6.77 -0.01
C CYS A 83 -1.37 -8.18 -0.46
N GLN A 84 -2.57 -8.65 -0.12
CA GLN A 84 -3.11 -9.95 -0.50
C GLN A 84 -4.58 -9.80 -0.92
N PRO A 85 -5.09 -10.62 -1.86
CA PRO A 85 -6.49 -10.60 -2.21
C PRO A 85 -7.37 -11.11 -1.07
N LEU A 86 -8.45 -10.37 -0.78
CA LEU A 86 -9.53 -10.79 0.12
C LEU A 86 -10.72 -11.33 -0.69
N HIS A 87 -11.05 -10.65 -1.79
CA HIS A 87 -12.10 -11.07 -2.72
C HIS A 87 -11.72 -10.69 -4.15
N LEU A 88 -11.85 -11.64 -5.10
CA LEU A 88 -11.55 -11.42 -6.52
C LEU A 88 -12.81 -11.57 -7.34
N GLY A 89 -13.45 -10.45 -7.68
CA GLY A 89 -14.63 -10.41 -8.53
C GLY A 89 -14.32 -9.92 -9.94
N ARG A 90 -15.25 -10.14 -10.88
CA ARG A 90 -15.08 -9.71 -12.29
C ARG A 90 -15.12 -8.19 -12.48
N GLN A 91 -15.83 -7.48 -11.60
CA GLN A 91 -15.98 -6.01 -11.66
C GLN A 91 -15.42 -5.30 -10.42
N LYS A 92 -15.34 -5.99 -9.28
CA LYS A 92 -14.85 -5.45 -8.01
C LYS A 92 -13.94 -6.47 -7.36
N SER A 93 -12.78 -6.01 -6.93
CA SER A 93 -11.83 -6.80 -6.15
C SER A 93 -11.57 -6.08 -4.84
N GLU A 94 -11.46 -6.85 -3.77
CA GLU A 94 -11.08 -6.37 -2.45
C GLU A 94 -9.69 -6.91 -2.12
N LEU A 95 -8.80 -5.98 -1.75
CA LEU A 95 -7.40 -6.25 -1.46
C LEU A 95 -7.12 -5.80 -0.03
N GLY A 96 -6.50 -6.68 0.75
CA GLY A 96 -6.18 -6.44 2.14
C GLY A 96 -4.69 -6.16 2.31
N ASN A 97 -4.36 -5.08 3.01
CA ASN A 97 -3.00 -4.80 3.45
C ASN A 97 -2.81 -5.22 4.91
N ARG A 98 -1.87 -6.12 5.19
CA ARG A 98 -1.53 -6.52 6.57
C ARG A 98 -0.31 -5.75 7.08
N ARG A 99 -0.49 -5.15 8.28
CA ARG A 99 0.52 -4.53 9.17
C ARG A 99 1.74 -3.91 8.48
N PHE A 100 1.76 -2.57 8.46
CA PHE A 100 2.95 -1.75 8.33
C PHE A 100 3.87 -2.00 9.55
N ARG A 101 4.85 -2.89 9.40
CA ARG A 101 5.92 -3.10 10.38
C ARG A 101 7.11 -2.25 10.03
#